data_AF-A0A9P6CM48-F1
#
_entry.id   AF-A0A9P6CM48-F1
#
_cell.length_a   1.000
_cell.length_b   1.000
_cell.length_c   1.000
_cell.angle_alpha   90.00
_cell.angle_beta   90.00
_cell.angle_gamma   90.00
#
_symmetry.space_group_name_H-M   'P 1'
#
loop_
_entity.id
_entity.type
_entity.pdbx_description
1 polymer ?
#
loop_
_entity_poly.entity_id
_entity_poly.type
_entity_poly.pdbx_seq_one_letter_code
_entity_poly.pdbx_strand_id
1 'polypeptide(L)'
;MRAKSSSTLSTSQCGGSSRPSKVKCWCRYITMRYKALMSISSMAVLEKQKLSPHGNVSRLSLSSPFLAAKLKSMMTGRPRPLMIPSMIRSGLVCSLAMTTLADLKTKTQLILKTIIDPIYLLCVLKHEKLDNYNILANDDGDITAVLEWELHCIVPTILAVDYPQWISSQGHLDPRFASAAEWWEESSAERARLCSLFEQLVNDRNSEMYKCLKEGCILREARDWLMNEWQEDPGFDRLGAWVKSLDV
;
A
#
# COMPACT_ATOMS: atom_id res chain seq x y z
N MET A 1 9.12 -14.11 81.81
CA MET A 1 7.91 -14.37 80.99
C MET A 1 8.26 -14.02 79.55
N ARG A 2 8.63 -14.97 78.67
CA ARG A 2 7.74 -15.69 77.71
C ARG A 2 6.66 -14.75 77.13
N ALA A 3 6.53 -14.55 75.82
CA ALA A 3 6.58 -15.55 74.74
C ALA A 3 7.15 -15.01 73.41
N LYS A 4 7.70 -15.96 72.65
CA LYS A 4 8.12 -15.89 71.24
C LYS A 4 6.90 -15.99 70.33
N SER A 5 6.93 -15.31 69.19
CA SER A 5 6.21 -15.73 67.98
C SER A 5 7.11 -15.53 66.77
N SER A 6 7.78 -16.63 66.40
CA SER A 6 8.42 -16.81 65.10
C SER A 6 7.33 -17.08 64.07
N SER A 7 7.27 -16.30 62.99
CA SER A 7 6.54 -16.66 61.78
C SER A 7 7.52 -16.85 60.62
N THR A 8 7.53 -18.08 60.16
CA THR A 8 8.35 -18.69 59.12
C THR A 8 8.12 -18.02 57.76
N LEU A 9 9.17 -17.46 57.15
CA LEU A 9 9.20 -17.08 55.74
C LEU A 9 9.49 -18.35 54.93
N SER A 10 8.45 -18.85 54.25
CA SER A 10 8.54 -19.93 53.27
C SER A 10 8.88 -19.31 51.91
N THR A 11 10.06 -19.66 51.40
CA THR A 11 10.51 -19.31 50.04
C THR A 11 9.87 -20.30 49.06
N SER A 12 8.68 -20.01 48.54
CA SER A 12 8.14 -20.70 47.38
C SER A 12 8.51 -19.95 46.10
N GLN A 13 9.58 -20.41 45.45
CA GLN A 13 9.81 -20.17 44.04
C GLN A 13 8.71 -20.90 43.25
N CYS A 14 7.74 -20.14 42.72
CA CYS A 14 6.91 -20.57 41.60
C CYS A 14 7.06 -19.52 40.50
N GLY A 15 7.43 -19.99 39.31
CA GLY A 15 7.85 -19.17 38.17
C GLY A 15 6.81 -18.14 37.77
N GLY A 16 7.13 -16.87 38.02
CA GLY A 16 6.49 -15.76 37.35
C GLY A 16 6.96 -15.75 35.90
N SER A 17 6.17 -16.35 35.00
CA SER A 17 6.25 -16.01 33.58
C SER A 17 5.87 -14.53 33.46
N SER A 18 6.88 -13.67 33.51
CA SER A 18 6.74 -12.26 33.22
C SER A 18 6.30 -12.17 31.76
N ARG A 19 4.99 -12.10 31.54
CA ARG A 19 4.45 -11.73 30.22
C ARG A 19 5.21 -10.47 29.80
N PRO A 20 5.97 -10.49 28.68
CA PRO A 20 6.66 -9.30 28.24
C PRO A 20 5.63 -8.18 28.12
N SER A 21 5.91 -7.03 28.74
CA SER A 21 5.01 -5.89 28.71
C SER A 21 4.67 -5.60 27.25
N LYS A 22 3.37 -5.47 26.93
CA LYS A 22 2.88 -5.27 25.54
C LYS A 22 3.64 -4.15 24.82
N VAL A 23 4.15 -3.17 25.57
CA VAL A 23 5.00 -2.05 25.12
C VAL A 23 6.33 -2.51 24.50
N LYS A 24 7.01 -3.53 25.05
CA LYS A 24 8.28 -4.04 24.49
C LYS A 24 8.08 -4.79 23.17
N CYS A 25 6.96 -5.50 23.00
CA CYS A 25 6.58 -6.08 21.72
C CYS A 25 6.30 -4.99 20.67
N TRP A 26 5.65 -3.90 21.08
CA TRP A 26 5.24 -2.82 20.18
C TRP A 26 6.43 -1.98 19.68
N CYS A 27 7.39 -1.63 20.54
CA CYS A 27 8.61 -0.93 20.10
C CYS A 27 9.47 -1.81 19.17
N ARG A 28 9.52 -3.12 19.40
CA ARG A 28 10.20 -4.07 18.50
C ARG A 28 9.47 -4.22 17.17
N TYR A 29 8.15 -4.25 17.19
CA TYR A 29 7.30 -4.26 15.99
C TYR A 29 7.50 -3.01 15.12
N ILE A 30 7.56 -1.83 15.73
CA ILE A 30 7.85 -0.58 15.02
C ILE A 30 9.28 -0.57 14.47
N THR A 31 10.26 -1.10 15.23
CA THR A 31 11.66 -1.20 14.78
C THR A 31 11.82 -2.19 13.62
N MET A 32 11.10 -3.32 13.66
CA MET A 32 10.98 -4.31 12.57
C MET A 32 10.43 -3.66 11.30
N ARG A 33 9.32 -2.92 11.43
CA ARG A 33 8.70 -2.20 10.31
C ARG A 33 9.55 -1.06 9.79
N TYR A 34 10.31 -0.40 10.66
CA TYR A 34 11.22 0.66 10.31
C TYR A 34 12.39 0.16 9.44
N LYS A 35 13.00 -0.96 9.82
CA LYS A 35 14.00 -1.63 8.99
C LYS A 35 13.36 -2.30 7.77
N ALA A 36 12.05 -2.59 7.83
CA ALA A 36 11.28 -3.09 6.70
C ALA A 36 11.27 -2.13 5.50
N LEU A 37 10.92 -0.89 5.82
CA LEU A 37 10.97 0.25 4.92
C LEU A 37 12.36 0.44 4.31
N MET A 38 13.42 0.18 5.08
CA MET A 38 14.82 0.32 4.62
C MET A 38 15.25 -0.71 3.58
N SER A 39 14.81 -1.97 3.65
CA SER A 39 15.28 -2.99 2.70
C SER A 39 14.50 -2.98 1.37
N ILE A 40 13.23 -2.55 1.37
CA ILE A 40 12.40 -2.46 0.15
C ILE A 40 13.00 -1.45 -0.84
N SER A 41 13.52 -0.32 -0.36
CA SER A 41 14.25 0.65 -1.19
C SER A 41 15.59 0.11 -1.73
N SER A 42 16.14 -0.98 -1.18
CA SER A 42 17.36 -1.63 -1.68
C SER A 42 17.13 -2.42 -2.96
N MET A 43 15.97 -3.08 -3.08
CA MET A 43 15.71 -4.02 -4.18
C MET A 43 15.40 -3.30 -5.50
N ALA A 44 14.83 -2.09 -5.45
CA ALA A 44 14.58 -1.28 -6.64
C ALA A 44 15.86 -0.73 -7.32
N VAL A 45 17.01 -0.78 -6.64
CA VAL A 45 18.27 -0.16 -7.12
C VAL A 45 19.25 -1.18 -7.74
N LEU A 46 19.08 -2.47 -7.48
CA LEU A 46 20.05 -3.50 -7.89
C LEU A 46 20.06 -3.81 -9.41
N GLU A 47 19.18 -3.21 -10.21
CA GLU A 47 19.11 -3.46 -11.66
C GLU A 47 19.86 -2.42 -12.52
N LYS A 48 20.31 -1.28 -11.95
CA LYS A 48 21.05 -0.24 -12.70
C LYS A 48 22.50 -0.64 -13.08
N GLN A 49 23.01 -1.80 -12.64
CA GLN A 49 24.43 -2.17 -12.86
C GLN A 49 24.72 -3.19 -13.98
N LYS A 50 23.74 -3.62 -14.81
CA LYS A 50 24.02 -4.62 -15.88
C LYS A 50 23.44 -4.36 -17.27
N LEU A 51 22.88 -3.19 -17.57
CA LEU A 51 22.33 -2.93 -18.91
C LEU A 51 23.34 -2.21 -19.82
N SER A 52 23.78 -2.97 -20.82
CA SER A 52 24.70 -2.60 -21.91
C SER A 52 24.17 -1.42 -22.76
N PRO A 53 25.02 -0.55 -23.34
CA PRO A 53 24.62 0.69 -24.02
C PRO A 53 23.92 0.51 -25.38
N HIS A 54 23.66 -0.71 -25.85
CA HIS A 54 23.26 -0.97 -27.25
C HIS A 54 21.89 -1.65 -27.44
N GLY A 55 21.00 -1.61 -26.45
CA GLY A 55 19.65 -2.15 -26.58
C GLY A 55 18.68 -1.15 -27.21
N ASN A 56 18.26 -1.38 -28.46
CA ASN A 56 17.12 -0.69 -29.07
C ASN A 56 15.87 -0.84 -28.19
N VAL A 57 15.35 0.29 -27.70
CA VAL A 57 14.10 0.33 -26.92
C VAL A 57 12.92 0.25 -27.89
N SER A 58 12.39 -0.95 -28.09
CA SER A 58 11.10 -1.14 -28.75
C SER A 58 10.01 -0.41 -27.96
N ARG A 59 9.18 0.39 -28.64
CA ARG A 59 7.99 1.03 -28.05
C ARG A 59 7.12 -0.02 -27.38
N LEU A 60 7.12 -0.05 -26.05
CA LEU A 60 6.17 -0.82 -25.26
C LEU A 60 4.80 -0.17 -25.37
N SER A 61 3.86 -0.86 -26.00
CA SER A 61 2.44 -0.53 -25.96
C SER A 61 1.94 -0.75 -24.53
N LEU A 62 1.49 0.33 -23.86
CA LEU A 62 0.85 0.30 -22.53
C LEU A 62 -0.55 -0.35 -22.53
N SER A 63 -0.87 -1.17 -23.52
CA SER A 63 -2.09 -1.97 -23.52
C SER A 63 -1.87 -3.22 -22.65
N SER A 64 -2.04 -3.10 -21.32
CA SER A 64 -2.22 -4.29 -20.49
C SER A 64 -3.56 -4.93 -20.86
N PRO A 65 -3.58 -6.12 -21.49
CA PRO A 65 -4.84 -6.81 -21.81
C PRO A 65 -5.65 -7.11 -20.54
N PHE A 66 -5.00 -7.18 -19.38
CA PHE A 66 -5.66 -7.33 -18.08
C PHE A 66 -6.50 -6.11 -17.71
N LEU A 67 -5.97 -4.89 -17.82
CA LEU A 67 -6.71 -3.67 -17.46
C LEU A 67 -7.89 -3.42 -18.42
N ALA A 68 -7.68 -3.66 -19.72
CA ALA A 68 -8.73 -3.55 -20.73
C ALA A 68 -9.83 -4.62 -20.55
N ALA A 69 -9.45 -5.87 -20.26
CA ALA A 69 -10.39 -6.94 -19.94
C ALA A 69 -11.14 -6.68 -18.62
N LYS A 70 -10.47 -6.06 -17.63
CA LYS A 70 -11.06 -5.69 -16.34
C LYS A 70 -12.11 -4.60 -16.48
N LEU A 71 -11.77 -3.49 -17.15
CA LEU A 71 -12.74 -2.44 -17.49
C LEU A 71 -13.92 -3.03 -18.26
N LYS A 72 -13.65 -3.90 -19.25
CA LYS A 72 -14.70 -4.60 -19.99
C LYS A 72 -15.54 -5.53 -19.10
N SER A 73 -14.95 -6.20 -18.11
CA SER A 73 -15.66 -7.06 -17.14
C SER A 73 -16.54 -6.24 -16.20
N MET A 74 -16.06 -5.08 -15.73
CA MET A 74 -16.84 -4.15 -14.92
C MET A 74 -17.99 -3.54 -15.74
N MET A 75 -17.77 -3.27 -17.02
CA MET A 75 -18.78 -2.73 -17.94
C MET A 75 -19.79 -3.77 -18.45
N THR A 76 -19.44 -5.06 -18.49
CA THR A 76 -20.31 -6.12 -19.03
C THR A 76 -21.15 -6.84 -17.99
N GLY A 77 -21.00 -6.49 -16.70
CA GLY A 77 -21.95 -6.85 -15.65
C GLY A 77 -22.22 -8.34 -15.51
N ARG A 78 -21.25 -9.24 -15.76
CA ARG A 78 -21.42 -10.66 -15.43
C ARG A 78 -21.46 -10.80 -13.91
N PRO A 79 -22.62 -11.08 -13.30
CA PRO A 79 -22.72 -11.12 -11.85
C PRO A 79 -21.99 -12.36 -11.36
N ARG A 80 -21.14 -12.22 -10.34
CA ARG A 80 -20.96 -13.35 -9.41
C ARG A 80 -22.33 -13.58 -8.74
N PRO A 81 -22.78 -14.83 -8.55
CA PRO A 81 -24.06 -15.12 -7.91
C PRO A 81 -23.95 -14.79 -6.42
N LEU A 82 -24.11 -13.51 -6.09
CA LEU A 82 -24.42 -13.02 -4.77
C LEU A 82 -25.88 -12.56 -4.83
N MET A 83 -26.68 -13.01 -3.87
CA MET A 83 -28.07 -12.58 -3.71
C MET A 83 -28.11 -11.06 -3.52
N ILE A 84 -28.44 -10.31 -4.57
CA ILE A 84 -28.73 -8.88 -4.49
C ILE A 84 -30.25 -8.71 -4.60
N PRO A 85 -30.91 -8.07 -3.62
CA PRO A 85 -32.31 -7.68 -3.74
C PRO A 85 -32.53 -6.81 -4.98
N SER A 86 -33.54 -7.17 -5.76
CA SER A 86 -33.95 -6.52 -7.00
C SER A 86 -34.12 -5.00 -6.83
N MET A 87 -33.11 -4.22 -7.21
CA MET A 87 -33.22 -2.76 -7.30
C MET A 87 -33.37 -2.33 -8.76
N ILE A 88 -34.55 -1.79 -9.07
CA ILE A 88 -34.94 -1.06 -10.28
C ILE A 88 -34.21 0.32 -10.35
N ARG A 89 -32.97 0.43 -9.85
CA ARG A 89 -32.13 1.65 -9.84
C ARG A 89 -30.95 1.60 -10.83
N SER A 90 -30.97 0.70 -11.81
CA SER A 90 -29.82 0.44 -12.68
C SER A 90 -29.40 1.63 -13.55
N GLY A 91 -30.32 2.51 -13.97
CA GLY A 91 -30.01 3.63 -14.86
C GLY A 91 -29.15 4.73 -14.22
N LEU A 92 -29.55 5.23 -13.05
CA LEU A 92 -28.88 6.36 -12.38
C LEU A 92 -27.50 5.98 -11.84
N VAL A 93 -27.39 4.78 -11.27
CA VAL A 93 -26.13 4.25 -10.71
C VAL A 93 -25.09 4.08 -11.82
N CYS A 94 -25.49 3.54 -12.98
CA CYS A 94 -24.59 3.44 -14.13
C CYS A 94 -24.16 4.82 -14.64
N SER A 95 -25.05 5.81 -14.66
CA SER A 95 -24.71 7.16 -15.12
C SER A 95 -23.68 7.86 -14.23
N LEU A 96 -23.80 7.73 -12.90
CA LEU A 96 -22.84 8.31 -11.96
C LEU A 96 -21.46 7.63 -12.08
N ALA A 97 -21.41 6.30 -12.09
CA ALA A 97 -20.16 5.55 -12.21
C ALA A 97 -19.40 5.91 -13.51
N MET A 98 -20.12 6.03 -14.62
CA MET A 98 -19.51 6.42 -15.91
C MET A 98 -18.96 7.85 -15.88
N THR A 99 -19.65 8.77 -15.19
CA THR A 99 -19.18 10.15 -15.01
C THR A 99 -17.91 10.18 -14.16
N THR A 100 -17.90 9.49 -13.02
CA THR A 100 -16.72 9.37 -12.15
C THR A 100 -15.51 8.79 -12.87
N LEU A 101 -15.70 7.75 -13.69
CA LEU A 101 -14.63 7.15 -14.48
C LEU A 101 -14.13 8.10 -15.60
N ALA A 102 -15.01 8.88 -16.20
CA ALA A 102 -14.64 9.89 -17.18
C ALA A 102 -13.80 11.02 -16.56
N ASP A 103 -14.17 11.47 -15.36
CA ASP A 103 -13.44 12.47 -14.60
C ASP A 103 -12.05 11.95 -14.19
N LEU A 104 -11.98 10.72 -13.65
CA LEU A 104 -10.72 10.05 -13.33
C LEU A 104 -9.81 9.93 -14.54
N LYS A 105 -10.36 9.52 -15.69
CA LYS A 105 -9.61 9.43 -16.95
C LYS A 105 -9.07 10.79 -17.37
N THR A 106 -9.89 11.84 -17.28
CA THR A 106 -9.47 13.20 -17.66
C THR A 106 -8.33 13.69 -16.76
N LYS A 107 -8.45 13.55 -15.44
CA LYS A 107 -7.41 13.94 -14.48
C LYS A 107 -6.11 13.16 -14.66
N THR A 108 -6.20 11.82 -14.78
CA THR A 108 -5.02 10.99 -15.02
C THR A 108 -4.33 11.31 -16.35
N GLN A 109 -5.09 11.62 -17.41
CA GLN A 109 -4.51 12.07 -18.68
C GLN A 109 -3.78 13.41 -18.58
N LEU A 110 -4.24 14.34 -17.74
CA LEU A 110 -3.53 15.59 -17.48
C LEU A 110 -2.18 15.32 -16.80
N ILE A 111 -2.16 14.47 -15.77
CA ILE A 111 -0.92 14.07 -15.09
C ILE A 111 0.03 13.35 -16.05
N LEU A 112 -0.48 12.42 -16.86
CA LEU A 112 0.37 11.70 -17.83
C LEU A 112 1.05 12.64 -18.86
N LYS A 113 0.48 13.82 -19.15
CA LYS A 113 1.12 14.82 -20.03
C LYS A 113 2.28 15.56 -19.36
N THR A 114 2.33 15.61 -18.02
CA THR A 114 3.41 16.28 -17.28
C THR A 114 4.59 15.34 -16.99
N ILE A 115 4.38 14.02 -17.12
CA ILE A 115 5.40 12.98 -16.94
C ILE A 115 6.31 12.95 -18.17
N ILE A 116 7.37 13.75 -18.12
CA ILE A 116 8.39 13.81 -19.18
C ILE A 116 9.75 13.25 -18.73
N ASP A 117 9.97 13.10 -17.42
CA ASP A 117 11.23 12.61 -16.89
C ASP A 117 11.41 11.12 -17.19
N PRO A 118 12.52 10.71 -17.85
CA PRO A 118 12.78 9.30 -18.15
C PRO A 118 12.74 8.38 -16.92
N ILE A 119 13.04 8.88 -15.71
CA ILE A 119 12.98 8.05 -14.50
C ILE A 119 11.59 7.45 -14.28
N TYR A 120 10.53 8.19 -14.60
CA TYR A 120 9.15 7.73 -14.39
C TYR A 120 8.80 6.49 -15.21
N LEU A 121 9.44 6.35 -16.37
CA LEU A 121 9.16 5.31 -17.35
C LEU A 121 10.08 4.11 -17.21
N LEU A 122 11.11 4.16 -16.36
CA LEU A 122 11.94 2.99 -16.09
C LEU A 122 11.08 1.88 -15.47
N CYS A 123 11.11 0.71 -16.08
CA CYS A 123 10.39 -0.44 -15.55
C CYS A 123 11.18 -1.09 -14.42
N VAL A 124 10.50 -1.44 -13.32
CA VAL A 124 11.07 -2.15 -12.18
C VAL A 124 10.14 -3.26 -11.72
N LEU A 125 10.69 -4.26 -11.05
CA LEU A 125 9.92 -5.32 -10.40
C LEU A 125 9.21 -4.77 -9.15
N LYS A 126 7.87 -4.86 -9.11
CA LYS A 126 7.02 -4.50 -7.97
C LYS A 126 6.44 -5.76 -7.33
N HIS A 127 6.51 -5.82 -6.00
CA HIS A 127 5.78 -6.80 -5.19
C HIS A 127 4.35 -6.30 -4.95
N GLU A 128 3.34 -6.95 -5.53
CA GLU A 128 1.95 -6.45 -5.51
C GLU A 128 1.25 -6.61 -4.16
N LYS A 129 1.74 -7.53 -3.32
CA LYS A 129 1.15 -7.82 -2.01
C LYS A 129 2.16 -7.62 -0.89
N LEU A 130 2.84 -6.46 -0.90
CA LEU A 130 3.83 -6.14 0.11
C LEU A 130 3.14 -5.61 1.37
N ASP A 131 2.53 -6.53 2.11
CA ASP A 131 1.96 -6.28 3.42
C ASP A 131 2.92 -6.74 4.54
N ASN A 132 2.51 -6.52 5.78
CA ASN A 132 3.30 -6.86 6.96
C ASN A 132 3.39 -8.35 7.26
N TYR A 133 2.51 -9.17 6.69
CA TYR A 133 2.56 -10.63 6.83
C TYR A 133 3.61 -11.24 5.89
N ASN A 134 3.97 -10.51 4.84
CA ASN A 134 4.93 -10.92 3.83
C ASN A 134 6.37 -10.45 4.11
N ILE A 135 6.65 -9.94 5.31
CA ILE A 135 7.98 -9.48 5.71
C ILE A 135 8.41 -10.22 6.97
N LEU A 136 9.49 -10.99 6.85
CA LEU A 136 10.15 -11.63 7.98
C LEU A 136 11.25 -10.75 8.51
N ALA A 137 11.32 -10.61 9.83
CA ALA A 137 12.44 -9.96 10.49
C ALA A 137 12.95 -10.79 11.67
N ASN A 138 14.24 -10.63 11.98
CA ASN A 138 14.89 -11.30 13.11
C ASN A 138 14.50 -10.64 14.45
N ASP A 139 15.05 -11.15 15.56
CA ASP A 139 14.80 -10.62 16.92
C ASP A 139 15.26 -9.17 17.12
N ASP A 140 16.21 -8.70 16.31
CA ASP A 140 16.74 -7.33 16.29
C ASP A 140 15.95 -6.40 15.36
N GLY A 141 14.97 -6.97 14.65
CA GLY A 141 14.09 -6.32 13.72
C GLY A 141 14.64 -6.07 12.32
N ASP A 142 15.78 -6.62 11.95
CA ASP A 142 16.25 -6.57 10.55
C ASP A 142 15.39 -7.44 9.65
N ILE A 143 15.01 -6.94 8.46
CA ILE A 143 14.38 -7.83 7.46
C ILE A 143 15.36 -8.94 7.12
N THR A 144 14.88 -10.16 7.24
CA THR A 144 15.59 -11.36 6.79
C THR A 144 15.03 -11.90 5.48
N ALA A 145 13.74 -11.72 5.22
CA ALA A 145 13.12 -12.14 3.96
C ALA A 145 11.86 -11.35 3.61
N VAL A 146 11.54 -11.32 2.31
CA VAL A 146 10.24 -10.93 1.77
C VAL A 146 9.62 -12.17 1.13
N LEU A 147 8.40 -12.53 1.54
CA LEU A 147 7.67 -13.72 1.14
C LEU A 147 6.64 -13.41 0.03
N GLU A 148 5.99 -14.44 -0.51
CA GLU A 148 4.86 -14.34 -1.45
C GLU A 148 5.13 -13.57 -2.76
N TRP A 149 6.34 -13.76 -3.32
CA TRP A 149 6.71 -13.22 -4.64
C TRP A 149 5.89 -13.76 -5.82
N GLU A 150 4.93 -14.65 -5.63
CA GLU A 150 4.05 -15.13 -6.71
C GLU A 150 3.18 -14.01 -7.31
N LEU A 151 2.90 -12.97 -6.53
CA LEU A 151 2.22 -11.76 -6.98
C LEU A 151 3.22 -10.62 -7.19
N HIS A 152 3.95 -10.67 -8.30
CA HIS A 152 4.84 -9.59 -8.75
C HIS A 152 4.46 -9.12 -10.15
N CYS A 153 4.84 -7.89 -10.49
CA CYS A 153 4.72 -7.41 -11.86
C CYS A 153 5.87 -6.47 -12.21
N ILE A 154 6.07 -6.24 -13.51
CA ILE A 154 6.99 -5.22 -14.02
C ILE A 154 6.16 -4.00 -14.37
N VAL A 155 6.41 -2.88 -13.69
CA VAL A 155 5.69 -1.61 -13.90
C VAL A 155 6.64 -0.43 -13.97
N PRO A 156 6.23 0.68 -14.63
CA PRO A 156 6.97 1.94 -14.56
C PRO A 156 7.25 2.36 -13.12
N THR A 157 8.40 2.96 -12.86
CA THR A 157 8.90 3.34 -11.54
C THR A 157 7.92 4.27 -10.83
N ILE A 158 7.26 5.17 -11.58
CA ILE A 158 6.23 6.06 -11.04
C ILE A 158 5.02 5.31 -10.44
N LEU A 159 4.75 4.09 -10.89
CA LEU A 159 3.71 3.20 -10.34
C LEU A 159 4.26 2.19 -9.33
N ALA A 160 5.57 1.97 -9.32
CA ALA A 160 6.24 0.99 -8.47
C ALA A 160 6.56 1.53 -7.08
N VAL A 161 7.08 2.76 -7.01
CA VAL A 161 7.56 3.36 -5.77
C VAL A 161 6.37 3.86 -4.97
N ASP A 162 6.03 3.16 -3.91
CA ASP A 162 4.85 3.43 -3.11
C ASP A 162 5.11 3.27 -1.61
N TYR A 163 4.22 3.83 -0.79
CA TYR A 163 4.22 3.56 0.64
C TYR A 163 3.75 2.13 0.89
N PRO A 164 4.33 1.40 1.86
CA PRO A 164 3.75 0.14 2.26
C PRO A 164 2.34 0.32 2.81
N GLN A 165 1.47 -0.64 2.49
CA GLN A 165 0.04 -0.51 2.72
C GLN A 165 -0.31 -0.21 4.19
N TRP A 166 0.39 -0.84 5.14
CA TRP A 166 0.12 -0.67 6.58
C TRP A 166 0.49 0.72 7.13
N ILE A 167 1.25 1.53 6.39
CA ILE A 167 1.47 2.95 6.73
C ILE A 167 0.78 3.92 5.78
N SER A 168 0.14 3.46 4.71
CA SER A 168 -0.51 4.36 3.76
C SER A 168 -1.81 4.95 4.32
N SER A 169 -2.08 6.20 3.96
CA SER A 169 -3.38 6.89 4.14
C SER A 169 -3.87 7.47 2.81
N GLN A 170 -3.49 6.85 1.70
CA GLN A 170 -3.70 7.39 0.35
C GLN A 170 -4.84 6.65 -0.36
N GLY A 171 -5.49 7.34 -1.32
CA GLY A 171 -6.53 6.75 -2.15
C GLY A 171 -7.70 6.21 -1.33
N HIS A 172 -7.98 4.92 -1.50
CA HIS A 172 -9.06 4.24 -0.77
C HIS A 172 -8.73 3.94 0.70
N LEU A 173 -7.47 4.11 1.13
CA LEU A 173 -7.03 3.95 2.52
C LEU A 173 -7.04 5.29 3.28
N ASP A 174 -7.37 6.39 2.62
CA ASP A 174 -7.58 7.68 3.28
C ASP A 174 -8.82 7.59 4.18
N PRO A 175 -8.72 7.94 5.48
CA PRO A 175 -9.87 7.91 6.39
C PRO A 175 -11.11 8.68 5.91
N ARG A 176 -10.96 9.64 4.97
CA ARG A 176 -12.06 10.39 4.36
C ARG A 176 -12.86 9.56 3.34
N PHE A 177 -12.24 8.56 2.72
CA PHE A 177 -12.82 7.77 1.63
C PHE A 177 -12.82 6.25 1.91
N ALA A 178 -12.24 5.84 3.04
CA ALA A 178 -12.14 4.45 3.45
C ALA A 178 -13.51 3.81 3.71
N SER A 179 -13.57 2.49 3.53
CA SER A 179 -14.77 1.74 3.89
C SER A 179 -14.92 1.67 5.42
N ALA A 180 -16.13 1.43 5.91
CA ALA A 180 -16.34 1.20 7.34
C ALA A 180 -15.65 -0.08 7.87
N ALA A 181 -15.25 -0.99 6.96
CA ALA A 181 -14.50 -2.20 7.29
C ALA A 181 -12.98 -1.99 7.25
N GLU A 182 -12.52 -0.79 6.84
CA GLU A 182 -11.11 -0.46 6.84
C GLU A 182 -10.59 -0.38 8.27
N TRP A 183 -9.47 -1.04 8.52
CA TRP A 183 -8.83 -1.05 9.82
C TRP A 183 -7.36 -0.74 9.61
N TRP A 184 -6.85 0.19 10.41
CA TRP A 184 -5.44 0.54 10.39
C TRP A 184 -4.79 0.04 11.66
N GLU A 185 -3.58 -0.46 11.50
CA GLU A 185 -2.81 -0.97 12.63
C GLU A 185 -2.24 0.14 13.51
N GLU A 186 -1.97 1.29 12.91
CA GLU A 186 -1.37 2.44 13.56
C GLU A 186 -2.36 3.58 13.72
N SER A 187 -2.20 4.32 14.82
CA SER A 187 -2.89 5.59 15.01
C SER A 187 -2.57 6.57 13.87
N SER A 188 -3.48 7.51 13.59
CA SER A 188 -3.29 8.51 12.54
C SER A 188 -1.97 9.31 12.72
N ALA A 189 -1.66 9.70 13.96
CA ALA A 189 -0.43 10.43 14.29
C ALA A 189 0.84 9.59 14.04
N GLU A 190 0.84 8.34 14.48
CA GLU A 190 1.99 7.45 14.28
C GLU A 190 2.19 7.13 12.79
N ARG A 191 1.12 6.94 12.05
CA ARG A 191 1.18 6.70 10.62
C ARG A 191 1.76 7.89 9.85
N ALA A 192 1.33 9.11 10.18
CA ALA A 192 1.90 10.32 9.60
C ALA A 192 3.41 10.43 9.89
N ARG A 193 3.83 10.08 11.12
CA ARG A 193 5.25 10.03 11.50
C ARG A 193 6.01 8.99 10.66
N LEU A 194 5.47 7.79 10.49
CA LEU A 194 6.08 6.71 9.70
C LEU A 194 6.16 7.06 8.21
N CYS A 195 5.13 7.66 7.63
CA CYS A 195 5.18 8.16 6.24
C CYS A 195 6.27 9.20 6.05
N SER A 196 6.35 10.18 6.95
CA SER A 196 7.38 11.24 6.89
C SER A 196 8.79 10.64 6.96
N LEU A 197 8.95 9.64 7.81
CA LEU A 197 10.21 8.92 7.98
C LEU A 197 10.55 8.07 6.75
N PHE A 198 9.58 7.37 6.17
CA PHE A 198 9.77 6.63 4.91
C PHE A 198 10.20 7.57 3.78
N GLU A 199 9.54 8.71 3.63
CA GLU A 199 9.89 9.73 2.64
C GLU A 199 11.34 10.21 2.77
N GLN A 200 11.77 10.53 4.00
CA GLN A 200 13.16 10.91 4.28
C GLN A 200 14.13 9.82 3.84
N LEU A 201 13.86 8.56 4.23
CA LEU A 201 14.72 7.43 3.90
C LEU A 201 14.80 7.16 2.38
N VAL A 202 13.67 7.28 1.67
CA VAL A 202 13.65 7.13 0.21
C VAL A 202 14.46 8.25 -0.44
N ASN A 203 14.32 9.50 0.05
CA ASN A 203 15.04 10.66 -0.48
C ASN A 203 16.55 10.57 -0.23
N ASP A 204 16.95 10.27 1.01
CA ASP A 204 18.36 10.13 1.41
C ASP A 204 19.07 9.03 0.61
N ARG A 205 18.32 7.99 0.22
CA ARG A 205 18.84 6.87 -0.55
C ARG A 205 18.85 7.11 -2.05
N ASN A 206 17.78 7.67 -2.59
CA ASN A 206 17.62 7.93 -4.00
C ASN A 206 16.57 9.02 -4.24
N SER A 207 17.04 10.24 -4.48
CA SER A 207 16.19 11.40 -4.76
C SER A 207 15.32 11.24 -6.01
N GLU A 208 15.75 10.46 -7.01
CA GLU A 208 14.94 10.17 -8.20
C GLU A 208 13.73 9.29 -7.84
N MET A 209 13.93 8.29 -6.95
CA MET A 209 12.85 7.44 -6.45
C MET A 209 11.90 8.24 -5.54
N TYR A 210 12.44 9.15 -4.73
CA TYR A 210 11.61 10.07 -3.94
C TYR A 210 10.73 10.93 -4.84
N LYS A 211 11.27 11.45 -5.94
CA LYS A 211 10.51 12.17 -6.96
C LYS A 211 9.36 11.31 -7.52
N CYS A 212 9.63 10.06 -7.91
CA CYS A 212 8.61 9.09 -8.33
C CYS A 212 7.55 8.82 -7.26
N LEU A 213 7.95 8.71 -5.98
CA LEU A 213 7.04 8.55 -4.85
C LEU A 213 6.08 9.74 -4.76
N LYS A 214 6.56 10.98 -4.82
CA LYS A 214 5.71 12.16 -4.69
C LYS A 214 4.85 12.41 -5.93
N GLU A 215 5.43 12.38 -7.12
CA GLU A 215 4.72 12.74 -8.35
C GLU A 215 3.80 11.62 -8.88
N GLY A 216 4.08 10.37 -8.54
CA GLY A 216 3.24 9.23 -8.94
C GLY A 216 2.03 8.96 -8.04
N CYS A 217 1.88 9.71 -6.95
CA CYS A 217 0.87 9.49 -5.90
C CYS A 217 -0.53 9.26 -6.47
N ILE A 218 -1.05 10.23 -7.23
CA ILE A 218 -2.42 10.17 -7.78
C ILE A 218 -2.58 9.00 -8.77
N LEU A 219 -1.56 8.65 -9.54
CA LEU A 219 -1.63 7.54 -10.50
C LEU A 219 -1.71 6.19 -9.79
N ARG A 220 -0.97 6.02 -8.70
CA ARG A 220 -1.02 4.81 -7.87
C ARG A 220 -2.36 4.71 -7.14
N GLU A 221 -2.83 5.80 -6.55
CA GLU A 221 -4.15 5.85 -5.92
C GLU A 221 -5.28 5.53 -6.93
N ALA A 222 -5.22 6.10 -8.14
CA ALA A 222 -6.17 5.80 -9.21
C ALA A 222 -6.14 4.31 -9.59
N ARG A 223 -4.94 3.73 -9.73
CA ARG A 223 -4.76 2.30 -9.99
C ARG A 223 -5.37 1.47 -8.87
N ASP A 224 -5.09 1.80 -7.62
CA ASP A 224 -5.53 1.03 -6.47
C ASP A 224 -7.04 1.07 -6.31
N TRP A 225 -7.68 2.22 -6.56
CA TRP A 225 -9.14 2.32 -6.64
C TRP A 225 -9.73 1.38 -7.71
N LEU A 226 -9.10 1.29 -8.88
CA LEU A 226 -9.58 0.43 -9.98
C LEU A 226 -9.29 -1.06 -9.74
N MET A 227 -8.30 -1.38 -8.91
CA MET A 227 -7.85 -2.74 -8.62
C MET A 227 -8.39 -3.27 -7.29
N ASN A 228 -9.04 -2.44 -6.47
CA ASN A 228 -9.60 -2.86 -5.19
C ASN A 228 -10.89 -3.69 -5.40
N GLU A 229 -10.71 -4.98 -5.63
CA GLU A 229 -11.81 -5.94 -5.81
C GLU A 229 -12.47 -6.34 -4.48
N TRP A 230 -11.79 -6.09 -3.36
CA TRP A 230 -12.18 -6.60 -2.05
C TRP A 230 -13.16 -5.68 -1.33
N GLN A 231 -13.19 -4.40 -1.69
CA GLN A 231 -14.09 -3.44 -1.09
C GLN A 231 -15.12 -2.97 -2.11
N GLU A 232 -16.37 -3.31 -1.86
CA GLU A 232 -17.48 -2.80 -2.66
C GLU A 232 -17.55 -1.27 -2.52
N ASP A 233 -17.71 -0.56 -3.63
CA ASP A 233 -18.07 0.86 -3.66
C ASP A 233 -19.36 1.02 -4.48
N PRO A 234 -20.52 0.60 -3.93
CA PRO A 234 -21.79 0.66 -4.67
C PRO A 234 -22.05 2.09 -5.13
N GLY A 235 -22.23 2.28 -6.45
CA GLY A 235 -22.47 3.59 -7.02
C GLY A 235 -21.25 4.51 -7.16
N PHE A 236 -20.05 4.03 -6.85
CA PHE A 236 -18.80 4.80 -6.98
C PHE A 236 -18.82 6.07 -6.11
N ASP A 237 -19.49 6.03 -4.96
CA ASP A 237 -19.64 7.20 -4.09
C ASP A 237 -18.29 7.60 -3.46
N ARG A 238 -17.52 6.62 -2.96
CA ARG A 238 -16.23 6.89 -2.32
C ARG A 238 -15.18 7.27 -3.35
N LEU A 239 -15.10 6.53 -4.46
CA LEU A 239 -14.24 6.87 -5.59
C LEU A 239 -14.62 8.26 -6.15
N GLY A 240 -15.91 8.54 -6.32
CA GLY A 240 -16.39 9.84 -6.79
C GLY A 240 -16.02 10.99 -5.85
N ALA A 241 -16.12 10.79 -4.53
CA ALA A 241 -15.69 11.77 -3.54
C ALA A 241 -14.18 12.01 -3.59
N TRP A 242 -13.38 10.94 -3.72
CA TRP A 242 -11.93 11.05 -3.89
C TRP A 242 -11.56 11.80 -5.17
N VAL A 243 -12.13 11.43 -6.33
CA VAL A 243 -11.88 12.10 -7.62
C VAL A 243 -12.18 13.59 -7.56
N LYS A 244 -13.29 13.98 -6.91
CA LYS A 244 -13.68 15.38 -6.72
C LYS A 244 -12.73 16.14 -5.80
N SER A 245 -12.03 15.45 -4.90
CA SER A 245 -11.05 16.05 -4.00
C SER A 245 -9.67 16.30 -4.64
N LEU A 246 -9.42 15.73 -5.82
CA LEU A 246 -8.14 15.89 -6.52
C LEU A 246 -8.00 17.28 -7.13
N ASP A 247 -6.97 18.02 -6.70
CA ASP A 247 -6.54 19.29 -7.29
C ASP A 247 -5.46 19.02 -8.34
N VAL A 248 -5.88 18.91 -9.62
CA VAL A 248 -5.05 18.53 -10.79
C VAL A 248 -5.27 19.53 -11.90
#